data_AF-A0A973MD59-F1
#
_entry.id   AF-A0A973MD59-F1
#
_cell.length_a   1.000
_cell.length_b   1.000
_cell.length_c   1.000
_cell.angle_alpha   90.00
_cell.angle_beta   90.00
_cell.angle_gamma   90.00
#
_symmetry.space_group_name_H-M   'P 1'
#
loop_
_entity.id
_entity.type
_entity.pdbx_description
1 polymer ?
#
loop_
_entity_poly.entity_id
_entity_poly.type
_entity_poly.pdbx_seq_one_letter_code
_entity_poly.pdbx_strand_id
1 'polypeptide(L)' 'TPDPDSANSQFFICFDDARFLDGQYTVWGQVESGMEHVDALPKGEPPREPGRITKATVTKAGE' A
#
# COMPACT_ATOMS: atom_id res chain seq x y z
N THR A 1 -16.71 7.00 14.89
CA THR A 1 -15.38 7.16 15.49
C THR A 1 -14.46 6.14 14.85
N PRO A 2 -13.24 6.51 14.43
CA PRO A 2 -12.27 5.53 13.96
C PRO A 2 -11.94 4.55 15.08
N ASP A 3 -11.88 3.26 14.76
CA ASP A 3 -11.45 2.21 15.67
C ASP A 3 -9.98 1.88 15.35
N PRO A 4 -9.02 2.18 16.24
CA PRO A 4 -7.59 1.98 15.99
C PRO A 4 -7.21 0.50 15.76
N ASP A 5 -8.00 -0.44 16.28
CA ASP A 5 -7.73 -1.88 16.19
C ASP A 5 -8.53 -2.56 15.06
N SER A 6 -9.06 -1.77 14.11
CA SER A 6 -9.89 -2.26 13.00
C SER A 6 -9.10 -2.77 11.78
N ALA A 7 -7.77 -2.69 11.81
CA ALA A 7 -6.92 -3.11 10.70
C ALA A 7 -7.12 -4.61 10.37
N ASN A 8 -7.18 -4.95 9.09
CA ASN A 8 -7.33 -6.32 8.61
C ASN A 8 -6.44 -6.55 7.38
N SER A 9 -7.02 -6.79 6.20
CA SER A 9 -6.29 -7.17 4.99
C SER A 9 -6.02 -6.02 4.02
N GLN A 10 -6.60 -4.84 4.27
CA GLN A 10 -6.39 -3.66 3.44
C GLN A 10 -5.05 -3.01 3.81
N PHE A 11 -4.26 -2.69 2.81
CA PHE A 11 -3.03 -1.91 2.93
C PHE A 11 -2.96 -0.90 1.78
N PHE A 12 -2.07 0.08 1.91
CA PHE A 12 -1.79 1.07 0.87
C PHE A 12 -0.29 1.32 0.80
N ILE A 13 0.15 1.84 -0.35
CA ILE A 13 1.52 2.31 -0.58
C ILE A 13 1.43 3.82 -0.79
N CYS A 14 2.19 4.59 -0.02
CA CYS A 14 2.26 6.03 -0.18
C CYS A 14 3.05 6.35 -1.46
N PHE A 15 2.49 7.20 -2.34
CA PHE A 15 3.19 7.65 -3.56
C PHE A 15 4.23 8.74 -3.26
N ASP A 16 4.07 9.45 -2.14
CA ASP A 16 4.96 10.52 -1.69
C ASP A 16 4.88 10.61 -0.15
N ASP A 17 5.58 11.58 0.43
CA ASP A 17 5.57 11.88 1.86
C ASP A 17 4.14 12.01 2.41
N ALA A 18 3.83 11.19 3.41
CA ALA A 18 2.52 11.10 4.03
C ALA A 18 2.58 11.24 5.56
N ARG A 19 3.48 12.09 6.08
CA ARG A 19 3.61 12.41 7.52
C ARG A 19 2.31 12.77 8.25
N PHE A 20 1.27 13.19 7.53
CA PHE A 20 -0.07 13.43 8.10
C PHE A 20 -0.75 12.14 8.61
N LEU A 21 -0.27 10.96 8.21
CA LEU A 21 -0.75 9.64 8.65
C LEU A 21 0.02 9.09 9.86
N ASP A 22 1.10 9.76 10.29
CA ASP A 22 1.93 9.30 11.39
C ASP A 22 1.11 9.18 12.68
N GLY A 23 1.25 8.05 13.37
CA GLY A 23 0.48 7.73 14.58
C GLY A 23 -0.99 7.37 14.34
N GLN A 24 -1.48 7.43 13.10
CA GLN A 24 -2.84 7.03 12.72
C GLN A 24 -2.89 5.67 12.02
N TYR A 25 -1.79 5.24 11.41
CA TYR A 25 -1.66 3.97 10.71
C TYR A 25 -0.38 3.22 11.11
N THR A 26 -0.41 1.89 10.97
CA THR A 26 0.75 1.03 11.26
C THR A 26 1.59 0.85 9.99
N VAL A 27 2.80 1.41 9.99
CA VAL A 27 3.80 1.15 8.94
C VAL A 27 4.52 -0.16 9.25
N TRP A 28 4.57 -1.08 8.29
CA TRP A 28 5.21 -2.40 8.46
C TRP A 28 6.19 -2.79 7.34
N GLY A 29 6.37 -1.97 6.32
CA GLY A 29 7.28 -2.27 5.21
C GLY A 29 7.56 -1.06 4.34
N GLN A 30 8.54 -1.23 3.43
CA GLN A 30 8.91 -0.27 2.41
C GLN A 30 9.07 -0.98 1.06
N VAL A 31 8.80 -0.28 -0.03
CA VAL A 31 9.05 -0.80 -1.38
C VAL A 31 10.56 -0.76 -1.64
N GLU A 32 11.20 -1.92 -1.80
CA GLU A 32 12.63 -2.02 -2.09
C GLU A 32 12.95 -1.83 -3.58
N SER A 33 12.01 -2.15 -4.47
CA SER A 33 12.14 -2.01 -5.93
C SER A 33 10.77 -1.94 -6.61
N GLY A 34 10.68 -1.31 -7.79
CA GLY A 34 9.47 -1.30 -8.61
C GLY A 34 8.44 -0.24 -8.25
N MET A 35 8.84 0.85 -7.57
CA MET A 35 7.93 1.95 -7.22
C MET A 35 7.34 2.63 -8.46
N GLU A 36 8.07 2.65 -9.58
CA GLU A 36 7.60 3.15 -10.86
C GLU A 36 6.34 2.43 -11.38
N HIS A 37 6.14 1.16 -10.99
CA HIS A 37 4.93 0.41 -11.33
C HIS A 37 3.75 0.79 -10.43
N VAL A 38 4.02 1.16 -9.18
CA VAL A 38 3.01 1.68 -8.25
C VAL A 38 2.51 3.04 -8.74
N ASP A 39 3.43 3.91 -9.14
CA ASP A 39 3.11 5.26 -9.65
C ASP A 39 2.31 5.24 -10.97
N ALA A 40 2.50 4.19 -11.77
CA ALA A 40 1.81 3.99 -13.04
C ALA A 40 0.37 3.44 -12.91
N LEU A 41 -0.09 3.10 -11.69
CA LEU A 41 -1.43 2.55 -11.49
C LEU A 41 -2.53 3.56 -11.89
N PRO A 42 -3.66 3.09 -12.46
CA PRO A 42 -4.80 3.94 -12.81
C PRO A 42 -5.31 4.73 -11.59
N LYS A 43 -5.39 6.05 -11.72
CA LYS A 43 -5.82 6.96 -10.65
C LYS A 43 -7.34 7.18 -10.68
N GLY A 44 -7.96 7.31 -9.50
CA GLY A 44 -9.40 7.58 -9.32
C GLY A 44 -9.96 6.98 -8.03
N GLU A 45 -11.18 7.37 -7.67
CA GLU A 45 -11.85 6.90 -6.44
C GLU A 45 -13.29 6.41 -6.71
N PRO A 46 -13.49 5.17 -7.19
CA PRO A 46 -12.50 4.25 -7.76
C PRO A 46 -12.19 4.59 -9.24
N PRO A 47 -11.03 4.16 -9.78
CA PRO A 47 -10.75 4.28 -11.21
C PRO A 47 -11.72 3.40 -12.01
N ARG A 48 -12.02 3.80 -13.26
CA ARG A 48 -12.90 3.05 -14.18
C ARG A 48 -12.42 1.60 -14.40
N GLU A 49 -11.11 1.43 -14.52
CA GLU A 49 -10.44 0.13 -14.68
C GLU A 49 -9.31 0.06 -13.63
N PRO A 50 -9.57 -0.48 -12.43
CA PRO A 50 -8.56 -0.56 -11.37
C PRO A 50 -7.44 -1.53 -11.72
N GLY A 51 -6.22 -1.18 -11.28
CA GLY A 51 -5.10 -2.12 -11.25
C GLY A 51 -5.43 -3.33 -10.36
N ARG A 52 -4.86 -4.49 -10.69
CA ARG A 52 -5.14 -5.75 -10.00
C ARG A 52 -3.84 -6.40 -9.54
N ILE A 53 -3.81 -6.82 -8.28
CA ILE A 53 -2.79 -7.76 -7.79
C ILE A 53 -3.12 -9.13 -8.37
N THR A 54 -2.40 -9.55 -9.40
CA THR A 54 -2.59 -10.86 -10.07
C THR A 54 -2.05 -12.00 -9.22
N LYS A 55 -0.99 -11.75 -8.44
CA LYS A 55 -0.37 -12.69 -7.51
C LYS A 55 0.34 -11.91 -6.39
N ALA A 56 0.27 -12.41 -5.17
CA ALA A 56 1.09 -11.98 -4.04
C ALA A 56 1.83 -13.19 -3.47
N THR A 57 3.08 -13.02 -3.05
CA THR A 57 3.90 -14.11 -2.49
C THR A 57 4.77 -13.56 -1.38
N VAL A 58 4.87 -14.31 -0.29
CA VAL A 58 5.77 -14.01 0.83
C VAL A 58 7.00 -14.90 0.68
N THR A 59 8.17 -14.27 0.61
CA THR A 59 9.47 -14.96 0.58
C THR A 59 10.21 -14.72 1.89
N LYS A 60 11.17 -15.59 2.18
CA LYS A 60 12.10 -15.36 3.28
C LYS A 60 13.10 -14.29 2.85
N ALA A 61 13.39 -13.33 3.73
CA ALA A 61 14.43 -12.35 3.46
C ALA A 61 15.80 -13.04 3.33
N GLY A 62 16.53 -12.78 2.24
CA GLY A 62 17.93 -13.19 2.04
C GLY A 62 18.17 -14.54 1.34
N GLU A 63 17.21 -15.04 0.56
CA GLU A 63 17.44 -16.11 -0.44
C GLU A 63 17.35 -15.57 -1.87
#